data_AF-A0A2T2VXB4-F1
#
_entry.id   AF-A0A2T2VXB4-F1
#
_cell.length_a   1.000
_cell.length_b   1.000
_cell.length_c   1.000
_cell.angle_alpha   90.00
_cell.angle_beta   90.00
_cell.angle_gamma   90.00
#
_symmetry.space_group_name_H-M   'P 1'
#
loop_
_entity.id
_entity.type
_entity.pdbx_description
1 polymer ?
#
loop_
_entity_poly.entity_id
_entity_poly.type
_entity_poly.pdbx_seq_one_letter_code
_entity_poly.pdbx_strand_id
1 'polypeptide(L)'
;MISITSESSKSLADFRSSLSGAAWDVYVSKLGKYIKSSRSSAGKDLYSVNGGTANPIGQAWVFKVDNAAANTFVTAFGKLMKSIKFDGSVGVGQIIHGTDNGESMYVYATYADLNTAFNFGAKNDSEAKAFSTFSETVKGSDLSKTFTRVLIKRY
;
A
#
# COMPACT_ATOMS: atom_id res chain seq x y z
N MET A 1 1.63 -19.87 -1.37
CA MET A 1 1.84 -18.66 -0.53
C MET A 1 2.56 -19.13 0.72
N ILE A 2 3.68 -18.50 1.09
CA ILE A 2 4.28 -18.69 2.42
C ILE A 2 3.69 -17.59 3.29
N SER A 3 2.90 -17.98 4.31
CA SER A 3 2.34 -17.04 5.28
C SER A 3 3.21 -17.03 6.53
N ILE A 4 3.46 -15.84 7.07
CA ILE A 4 4.31 -15.62 8.25
C ILE A 4 3.55 -14.71 9.19
N THR A 5 3.33 -15.17 10.42
CA THR A 5 2.59 -14.45 11.45
C THR A 5 3.53 -14.04 12.57
N SER A 6 3.27 -12.90 13.20
CA SER A 6 4.05 -12.41 14.33
C SER A 6 3.15 -11.68 15.31
N GLU A 7 3.51 -11.68 16.60
CA GLU A 7 2.74 -11.04 17.67
C GLU A 7 2.85 -9.51 17.66
N SER A 8 3.80 -8.95 16.90
CA SER A 8 3.95 -7.50 16.73
C SER A 8 4.41 -7.12 15.33
N SER A 9 4.10 -5.88 14.92
CA SER A 9 4.63 -5.26 13.71
C SER A 9 6.15 -5.16 13.72
N LYS A 10 6.74 -4.89 14.89
CA LYS A 10 8.20 -4.83 15.07
C LYS A 10 8.86 -6.18 14.78
N SER A 11 8.39 -7.26 15.42
CA SER A 11 8.97 -8.59 15.22
C SER A 11 8.78 -9.09 13.78
N LEU A 12 7.66 -8.74 13.12
CA LEU A 12 7.46 -9.01 11.70
C LEU A 12 8.43 -8.22 10.81
N ALA A 13 8.66 -6.94 11.12
CA ALA A 13 9.61 -6.10 10.41
C ALA A 13 11.05 -6.59 10.58
N ASP A 14 11.43 -6.97 11.80
CA ASP A 14 12.75 -7.51 12.12
C ASP A 14 12.98 -8.84 11.37
N PHE A 15 11.99 -9.75 11.38
CA PHE A 15 12.05 -10.98 10.59
C PHE A 15 12.14 -10.71 9.08
N ARG A 16 11.32 -9.81 8.54
CA ARG A 16 11.34 -9.50 7.10
C ARG A 16 12.66 -8.90 6.66
N SER A 17 13.29 -8.12 7.54
CA SER A 17 14.59 -7.48 7.32
C SER A 17 15.76 -8.47 7.46
N SER A 18 15.61 -9.52 8.27
CA SER A 18 16.64 -10.56 8.42
C SER A 18 16.80 -11.43 7.16
N LEU A 19 15.76 -11.52 6.32
CA LEU A 19 15.80 -12.17 5.01
C LEU A 19 16.65 -11.37 4.01
N SER A 20 17.97 -11.47 4.15
CA SER A 20 18.97 -10.70 3.38
C SER A 20 20.27 -11.51 3.17
N GLY A 21 21.14 -11.00 2.31
CA GLY A 21 22.46 -11.57 2.02
C GLY A 21 22.46 -12.64 0.92
N ALA A 22 23.67 -13.08 0.54
CA ALA A 22 23.88 -13.87 -0.68
C ALA A 22 23.07 -15.17 -0.73
N ALA A 23 22.90 -15.86 0.39
CA ALA A 23 22.10 -17.09 0.44
C ALA A 23 20.61 -16.83 0.14
N TRP A 24 20.06 -15.73 0.66
CA TRP A 24 18.70 -15.29 0.38
C TRP A 24 18.54 -14.87 -1.07
N ASP A 25 19.51 -14.13 -1.62
CA ASP A 25 19.49 -13.71 -3.04
C ASP A 25 19.54 -14.92 -4.00
N VAL A 26 20.34 -15.94 -3.68
CA VAL A 26 20.34 -17.21 -4.44
C VAL A 26 19.00 -17.94 -4.32
N TYR A 27 18.39 -17.96 -3.12
CA TYR A 27 17.07 -18.55 -2.93
C TYR A 27 15.99 -17.84 -3.77
N VAL A 28 15.93 -16.52 -3.72
CA VAL A 28 14.96 -15.71 -4.48
C VAL A 28 15.19 -15.85 -5.99
N SER A 29 16.44 -15.82 -6.46
CA SER A 29 16.75 -15.97 -7.88
C SER A 29 16.39 -17.35 -8.45
N LYS A 30 16.52 -18.42 -7.64
CA LYS A 30 16.04 -19.75 -8.02
C LYS A 30 14.52 -19.80 -8.12
N LEU A 31 13.81 -19.20 -7.16
CA LEU A 31 12.35 -19.13 -7.19
C LEU A 31 11.81 -18.26 -8.33
N GLY A 32 12.49 -17.15 -8.65
CA GLY A 32 12.10 -16.22 -9.71
C GLY A 32 11.91 -16.91 -11.07
N LYS A 33 12.68 -17.98 -11.35
CA LYS A 33 12.55 -18.79 -12.58
C LYS A 33 11.19 -19.51 -12.71
N TYR A 34 10.53 -19.76 -11.58
CA TYR A 34 9.23 -20.42 -11.50
C TYR A 34 8.09 -19.42 -11.26
N ILE A 35 8.40 -18.14 -11.04
CA ILE A 35 7.43 -17.08 -10.80
C ILE A 35 7.23 -16.32 -12.11
N LYS A 36 6.06 -16.45 -12.72
CA LYS A 36 5.65 -15.57 -13.82
C LYS A 36 5.37 -14.19 -13.23
N SER A 37 6.11 -13.16 -13.65
CA SER A 37 5.83 -11.77 -13.26
C SER A 37 4.39 -11.45 -13.67
N SER A 38 3.51 -11.34 -12.68
CA SER A 38 2.07 -11.30 -12.95
C SER A 38 1.59 -9.92 -13.37
N ARG A 39 2.26 -8.81 -13.00
CA ARG A 39 1.74 -7.46 -13.30
C ARG A 39 2.80 -6.37 -13.37
N SER A 40 2.73 -5.60 -14.45
CA SER A 40 3.13 -4.19 -14.46
C SER A 40 1.85 -3.38 -14.56
N SER A 41 1.56 -2.56 -13.55
CA SER A 41 0.39 -1.68 -13.55
C SER A 41 0.87 -0.23 -13.58
N ALA A 42 0.28 0.57 -14.45
CA ALA A 42 0.54 2.00 -14.54
C ALA A 42 -0.73 2.76 -14.19
N GLY A 43 -0.57 3.86 -13.46
CA GLY A 43 -1.69 4.65 -12.97
C GLY A 43 -1.34 6.12 -12.89
N LYS A 44 -2.37 6.92 -12.60
CA LYS A 44 -2.27 8.36 -12.40
C LYS A 44 -2.74 8.69 -10.99
N ASP A 45 -1.92 9.42 -10.26
CA ASP A 45 -2.32 9.99 -8.97
C ASP A 45 -3.43 11.05 -9.20
N LEU A 46 -4.50 10.94 -8.43
CA LEU A 46 -5.65 11.83 -8.48
C LEU A 46 -5.66 12.81 -7.30
N TYR A 47 -5.08 12.41 -6.17
CA TYR A 47 -4.89 13.27 -5.00
C TYR A 47 -3.69 12.77 -4.18
N SER A 48 -2.84 13.68 -3.70
CA SER A 48 -1.66 13.34 -2.90
C SER A 48 -1.41 14.38 -1.81
N VAL A 49 -0.92 13.92 -0.66
CA VAL A 49 -0.49 14.72 0.49
C VAL A 49 0.98 14.45 0.75
N ASN A 50 1.74 15.50 1.10
CA ASN A 50 3.14 15.42 1.54
C ASN A 50 4.09 14.74 0.53
N GLY A 51 3.98 15.04 -0.76
CA GLY A 51 4.79 14.45 -1.84
C GLY A 51 6.30 14.76 -1.82
N GLY A 52 6.85 15.29 -0.74
CA GLY A 52 8.25 15.71 -0.62
C GLY A 52 9.19 14.72 0.08
N THR A 53 8.68 13.77 0.85
CA THR A 53 9.52 12.84 1.64
C THR A 53 9.81 11.56 0.85
N ALA A 54 11.03 11.41 0.34
CA ALA A 54 11.50 10.23 -0.38
C ALA A 54 11.79 9.05 0.57
N ASN A 55 10.74 8.58 1.23
CA ASN A 55 10.78 7.43 2.12
C ASN A 55 11.01 6.12 1.33
N PRO A 56 11.89 5.22 1.80
CA PRO A 56 12.35 4.06 1.02
C PRO A 56 11.33 2.91 0.94
N ILE A 57 10.35 2.86 1.85
CA ILE A 57 9.33 1.82 1.89
C ILE A 57 8.04 2.37 1.27
N GLY A 58 7.60 1.78 0.16
CA GLY A 58 6.29 2.03 -0.43
C GLY A 58 5.29 0.95 -0.05
N GLN A 59 4.06 1.33 0.26
CA GLN A 59 2.95 0.42 0.52
C GLN A 59 1.78 0.80 -0.39
N ALA A 60 1.19 -0.19 -1.05
CA ALA A 60 0.00 0.00 -1.87
C ALA A 60 -1.18 -0.82 -1.34
N TRP A 61 -2.38 -0.24 -1.44
CA TRP A 61 -3.67 -0.90 -1.30
C TRP A 61 -4.42 -0.72 -2.60
N VAL A 62 -4.84 -1.82 -3.23
CA VAL A 62 -5.48 -1.80 -4.54
C VAL A 62 -6.93 -2.25 -4.39
N PHE A 63 -7.84 -1.49 -4.97
CA PHE A 63 -9.28 -1.64 -4.81
C PHE A 63 -9.97 -1.90 -6.15
N LYS A 64 -11.04 -2.69 -6.09
CA LYS A 64 -12.08 -2.72 -7.12
C LYS A 64 -13.11 -1.67 -6.77
N VAL A 65 -13.21 -0.63 -7.59
CA VAL A 65 -14.14 0.48 -7.38
C VAL A 65 -14.92 0.64 -8.68
N ASP A 66 -16.25 0.64 -8.58
CA ASP A 66 -17.11 0.99 -9.71
C ASP A 66 -16.74 2.39 -10.23
N ASN A 67 -16.73 2.57 -11.55
CA ASN A 67 -16.43 3.87 -12.16
C ASN A 67 -17.36 4.97 -11.64
N ALA A 68 -18.65 4.67 -11.38
CA ALA A 68 -19.59 5.61 -10.80
C ALA A 68 -19.22 6.02 -9.36
N ALA A 69 -18.50 5.16 -8.64
CA ALA A 69 -18.04 5.39 -7.27
C ALA A 69 -16.62 5.98 -7.17
N ALA A 70 -15.86 6.07 -8.26
CA ALA A 70 -14.47 6.51 -8.25
C ALA A 70 -14.29 7.92 -7.65
N ASN A 71 -15.14 8.88 -8.03
CA ASN A 71 -15.11 10.24 -7.48
C ASN A 71 -15.44 10.27 -5.98
N THR A 72 -16.41 9.46 -5.55
CA THR A 72 -16.76 9.30 -4.13
C THR A 72 -15.57 8.76 -3.35
N PHE A 73 -14.87 7.76 -3.90
CA PHE A 73 -13.68 7.17 -3.28
C PHE A 73 -12.57 8.20 -3.08
N VAL A 74 -12.19 8.94 -4.13
CA VAL A 74 -11.14 9.97 -4.07
C VAL A 74 -11.52 11.08 -3.08
N THR A 75 -12.78 11.52 -3.10
CA THR A 75 -13.27 12.58 -2.21
C THR A 75 -13.26 12.14 -0.74
N ALA A 76 -13.71 10.91 -0.47
CA ALA A 76 -13.70 10.34 0.87
C ALA A 76 -12.26 10.18 1.39
N PHE A 77 -11.35 9.72 0.53
CA PHE A 77 -9.94 9.62 0.85
C PHE A 77 -9.33 11.00 1.17
N GLY A 78 -9.64 12.02 0.36
CA GLY A 78 -9.20 13.38 0.62
C GLY A 78 -9.69 13.93 1.98
N LYS A 79 -10.92 13.58 2.40
CA LYS A 79 -11.44 13.91 3.73
C LYS A 79 -10.68 13.18 4.83
N LEU A 80 -10.45 11.87 4.68
CA LEU A 80 -9.66 11.08 5.62
C LEU A 80 -8.28 11.71 5.83
N MET A 81 -7.58 12.05 4.74
CA MET A 81 -6.23 12.60 4.83
C MET A 81 -6.16 14.00 5.46
N LYS A 82 -7.27 14.76 5.49
CA LYS A 82 -7.35 16.03 6.23
C LYS A 82 -7.58 15.82 7.73
N SER A 83 -8.09 14.66 8.12
CA SER A 83 -8.43 14.31 9.51
C SER A 83 -7.32 13.57 10.25
N ILE A 84 -6.27 13.13 9.55
CA ILE A 84 -5.15 12.37 10.14
C ILE A 84 -3.82 13.06 9.86
N LYS A 85 -2.84 12.89 10.76
CA LYS A 85 -1.45 13.28 10.50
C LYS A 85 -0.70 12.12 9.87
N PHE A 86 -0.08 12.37 8.72
CA PHE A 86 0.68 11.36 8.00
C PHE A 86 2.08 11.88 7.67
N ASP A 87 3.11 11.24 8.24
CA ASP A 87 4.49 11.72 8.19
C ASP A 87 5.19 11.46 6.83
N GLY A 88 4.71 10.47 6.09
CA GLY A 88 5.21 10.14 4.74
C GLY A 88 4.45 10.83 3.62
N SER A 89 4.72 10.42 2.38
CA SER A 89 3.89 10.78 1.23
C SER A 89 2.75 9.78 1.11
N VAL A 90 1.55 10.25 0.81
CA VAL A 90 0.43 9.35 0.54
C VAL A 90 -0.48 9.93 -0.52
N GLY A 91 -0.96 9.08 -1.42
CA GLY A 91 -1.88 9.47 -2.47
C GLY A 91 -2.87 8.37 -2.82
N VAL A 92 -3.92 8.79 -3.51
CA VAL A 92 -4.89 7.93 -4.17
C VAL A 92 -4.82 8.19 -5.66
N GLY A 93 -4.89 7.13 -6.45
CA GLY A 93 -4.83 7.20 -7.90
C GLY A 93 -5.67 6.14 -8.57
N GLN A 94 -5.75 6.25 -9.89
CA GLN A 94 -6.45 5.31 -10.75
C GLN A 94 -5.44 4.46 -11.51
N ILE A 95 -5.72 3.16 -11.62
CA ILE A 95 -4.97 2.26 -12.49
C ILE A 95 -5.51 2.41 -13.91
N ILE A 96 -4.64 2.79 -14.84
CA ILE A 96 -4.98 3.02 -16.25
C ILE A 96 -4.57 1.81 -17.11
N HIS A 97 -3.51 1.11 -16.73
CA HIS A 97 -3.03 -0.09 -17.43
C HIS A 97 -2.63 -1.19 -16.44
N GLY A 98 -2.79 -2.46 -16.85
CA GLY A 98 -2.28 -3.62 -16.11
C GLY A 98 -3.21 -4.11 -14.99
N THR A 99 -4.51 -4.20 -15.28
CA THR A 99 -5.53 -4.74 -14.39
C THR A 99 -5.94 -6.11 -14.93
N ASP A 100 -5.93 -7.15 -14.08
CA ASP A 100 -6.34 -8.51 -14.51
C ASP A 100 -7.65 -8.94 -13.84
N ASN A 101 -8.17 -8.16 -12.87
CA ASN A 101 -9.34 -8.58 -12.08
C ASN A 101 -10.25 -7.40 -11.71
N GLY A 102 -10.39 -6.41 -12.60
CA GLY A 102 -11.27 -5.26 -12.41
C GLY A 102 -10.82 -4.26 -11.34
N GLU A 103 -9.57 -4.35 -10.88
CA GLU A 103 -9.01 -3.33 -9.99
C GLU A 103 -8.89 -1.99 -10.73
N SER A 104 -9.31 -0.89 -10.12
CA SER A 104 -9.39 0.42 -10.78
C SER A 104 -8.72 1.53 -10.00
N MET A 105 -8.61 1.40 -8.67
CA MET A 105 -8.08 2.43 -7.80
C MET A 105 -6.96 1.89 -6.90
N TYR A 106 -6.03 2.76 -6.52
CA TYR A 106 -5.02 2.44 -5.53
C TYR A 106 -4.84 3.58 -4.53
N VAL A 107 -4.48 3.23 -3.30
CA VAL A 107 -3.85 4.12 -2.33
C VAL A 107 -2.39 3.71 -2.23
N TYR A 108 -1.47 4.67 -2.28
CA TYR A 108 -0.05 4.45 -2.15
C TYR A 108 0.53 5.37 -1.08
N ALA A 109 1.28 4.81 -0.14
CA ALA A 109 1.91 5.52 0.96
C ALA A 109 3.40 5.19 1.06
N THR A 110 4.21 6.11 1.57
CA THR A 110 5.64 5.91 1.81
C THR A 110 5.99 6.02 3.29
N TYR A 111 6.88 5.16 3.78
CA TYR A 111 7.29 5.05 5.19
C TYR A 111 8.81 4.99 5.34
N ALA A 112 9.30 5.50 6.47
CA ALA A 112 10.72 5.46 6.79
C ALA A 112 11.25 4.01 6.93
N ASP A 113 10.43 3.12 7.50
CA ASP A 113 10.79 1.74 7.79
C ASP A 113 9.56 0.79 7.74
N LEU A 114 9.82 -0.52 7.73
CA LEU A 114 8.79 -1.56 7.67
C LEU A 114 7.88 -1.60 8.89
N ASN A 115 8.40 -1.31 10.09
CA ASN A 115 7.59 -1.31 11.30
C ASN A 115 6.53 -0.20 11.23
N THR A 116 6.92 1.00 10.80
CA THR A 116 5.99 2.10 10.58
C THR A 116 4.97 1.78 9.47
N ALA A 117 5.39 1.13 8.39
CA ALA A 117 4.49 0.68 7.31
C ALA A 117 3.46 -0.36 7.78
N PHE A 118 3.86 -1.31 8.62
CA PHE A 118 2.98 -2.35 9.15
C PHE A 118 2.01 -1.84 10.21
N ASN A 119 2.28 -0.66 10.81
CA ASN A 119 1.38 0.02 11.73
C ASN A 119 0.48 1.06 11.02
N PHE A 120 0.18 0.87 9.73
CA PHE A 120 -0.77 1.74 9.04
C PHE A 120 -2.19 1.55 9.58
N GLY A 121 -2.84 2.66 9.94
CA GLY A 121 -4.20 2.68 10.45
C GLY A 121 -4.39 3.82 11.44
N ALA A 122 -5.54 3.82 12.11
CA ALA A 122 -5.84 4.77 13.16
C ALA A 122 -4.93 4.59 14.37
N LYS A 123 -4.33 5.69 14.85
CA LYS A 123 -3.48 5.72 16.04
C LYS A 123 -4.21 6.14 17.32
N ASN A 124 -5.43 6.66 17.18
CA ASN A 124 -6.27 7.14 18.27
C ASN A 124 -7.76 7.12 17.85
N ASP A 125 -8.67 7.35 18.80
CA ASP A 125 -10.11 7.28 18.58
C ASP A 125 -10.63 8.28 17.53
N SER A 126 -9.99 9.45 17.41
CA SER A 126 -10.36 10.46 16.40
C SER A 126 -10.04 9.95 15.00
N GLU A 127 -8.84 9.41 14.81
CA GLU A 127 -8.45 8.78 13.55
C GLU A 127 -9.33 7.56 13.26
N ALA A 128 -9.67 6.74 14.28
CA ALA A 128 -10.52 5.58 14.10
C ALA A 128 -11.90 5.96 13.55
N LYS A 129 -12.49 7.06 14.04
CA LYS A 129 -13.75 7.61 13.50
C LYS A 129 -13.60 8.09 12.06
N ALA A 130 -12.48 8.73 11.72
CA ALA A 130 -12.21 9.18 10.36
C ALA A 130 -12.07 7.97 9.39
N PHE A 131 -11.36 6.92 9.81
CA PHE A 131 -11.25 5.68 9.05
C PHE A 131 -12.58 4.93 8.91
N SER A 132 -13.43 4.91 9.96
CA SER A 132 -14.79 4.36 9.88
C SER A 132 -15.64 5.13 8.88
N THR A 133 -15.62 6.46 8.96
CA THR A 133 -16.36 7.33 8.04
C THR A 133 -15.94 7.11 6.59
N PHE A 134 -14.62 6.99 6.35
CA PHE A 134 -14.09 6.63 5.04
C PHE A 134 -14.65 5.28 4.57
N SER A 135 -14.51 4.24 5.40
CA SER A 135 -14.93 2.86 5.09
C SER A 135 -16.43 2.76 4.77
N GLU A 136 -17.27 3.46 5.55
CA GLU A 136 -18.71 3.55 5.32
C GLU A 136 -19.04 4.27 4.01
N THR A 137 -18.34 5.37 3.72
CA THR A 137 -18.55 6.17 2.51
C THR A 137 -18.18 5.41 1.24
N VAL A 138 -17.13 4.57 1.31
CA VAL A 138 -16.64 3.78 0.17
C VAL A 138 -17.18 2.35 0.15
N LYS A 139 -18.20 2.04 0.95
CA LYS A 139 -18.82 0.71 1.02
C LYS A 139 -19.22 0.25 -0.39
N GLY A 140 -18.83 -0.98 -0.74
CA GLY A 140 -18.93 -1.51 -2.11
C GLY A 140 -17.64 -1.39 -2.92
N SER A 141 -16.62 -0.72 -2.39
CA SER A 141 -15.25 -0.79 -2.89
C SER A 141 -14.51 -1.94 -2.22
N ASP A 142 -14.07 -2.94 -2.99
CA ASP A 142 -13.43 -4.12 -2.44
C ASP A 142 -11.92 -3.99 -2.43
N LEU A 143 -11.29 -4.15 -1.26
CA LEU A 143 -9.84 -4.29 -1.16
C LEU A 143 -9.42 -5.60 -1.83
N SER A 144 -8.76 -5.51 -2.98
CA SER A 144 -8.35 -6.68 -3.75
C SER A 144 -7.00 -7.23 -3.30
N LYS A 145 -6.06 -6.35 -2.96
CA LYS A 145 -4.70 -6.74 -2.55
C LYS A 145 -3.93 -5.59 -1.92
N THR A 146 -2.92 -5.96 -1.17
CA THR A 146 -1.92 -5.05 -0.62
C THR A 146 -0.52 -5.57 -0.96
N PHE A 147 0.44 -4.66 -1.12
CA PHE A 147 1.84 -5.05 -1.28
C PHE A 147 2.78 -3.95 -0.83
N THR A 148 3.91 -4.35 -0.25
CA THR A 148 5.02 -3.47 0.12
C THR A 148 6.12 -3.56 -0.93
N ARG A 149 6.64 -2.42 -1.37
CA ARG A 149 7.83 -2.31 -2.22
C ARG A 149 8.93 -1.60 -1.44
N VAL A 150 10.13 -2.15 -1.51
CA VAL A 150 11.33 -1.46 -1.03
C VAL A 150 12.00 -0.86 -2.26
N LEU A 151 12.35 0.42 -2.20
CA LEU A 151 13.15 1.04 -3.26
C LEU A 151 14.54 0.40 -3.27
N ILE A 152 14.74 -0.58 -4.15
CA ILE A 152 16.08 -1.05 -4.51
C ILE A 152 16.66 0.05 -5.40
N LYS A 153 17.83 0.62 -5.02
CA LYS A 153 18.47 1.73 -5.72
C LYS A 153 18.32 1.57 -7.24
N ARG A 154 17.84 2.62 -7.91
CA ARG A 154 17.86 2.71 -9.37
C ARG A 154 19.32 2.58 -9.81
N TYR A 155 19.60 1.55 -10.61
CA TYR A 155 20.85 1.43 -11.35
C TYR A 155 20.96 2.58 -12.36
#